data_AF-A0A2M7VFL1-F1
#
_entry.id   AF-A0A2M7VFL1-F1
#
_cell.length_a   1.000
_cell.length_b   1.000
_cell.length_c   1.000
_cell.angle_alpha   90.00
_cell.angle_beta   90.00
_cell.angle_gamma   90.00
#
_symmetry.space_group_name_H-M   'P 1'
#
loop_
_entity.id
_entity.type
_entity.pdbx_description
1 polymer ?
#
loop_
_entity_poly.entity_id
_entity_poly.type
_entity_poly.pdbx_seq_one_letter_code
_entity_poly.pdbx_strand_id
1 'polypeptide(L)'
;MYTKARFDDVSDRYGLDQAWIVTNTKVSIDALSFAKCSGMKILSWSYPENEGLRDLVEKWKLHPVTALLTLSQSQKQILLENRVVLCKNICENSSILDLLNIPHNKKEEIVNEAKLICNGQNHP
;
A
#
# COMPACT_ATOMS: atom_id res chain seq x y z
N MET A 1 22.24 -0.03 -5.82
CA MET A 1 23.37 0.93 -5.76
C MET A 1 22.92 2.32 -5.27
N TYR A 2 21.98 3.02 -5.92
CA TYR A 2 21.53 4.37 -5.49
C TYR A 2 21.05 4.44 -4.02
N THR A 3 20.11 3.58 -3.61
CA THR A 3 19.58 3.59 -2.24
C THR A 3 20.65 3.36 -1.17
N LYS A 4 21.67 2.53 -1.47
CA LYS A 4 22.80 2.31 -0.56
C LYS A 4 23.65 3.57 -0.41
N ALA A 5 24.02 4.21 -1.51
CA ALA A 5 24.74 5.47 -1.47
C ALA A 5 23.98 6.54 -0.67
N ARG A 6 22.66 6.68 -0.89
CA ARG A 6 21.83 7.61 -0.13
C ARG A 6 21.73 7.28 1.36
N PHE A 7 21.71 6.00 1.70
CA PHE A 7 21.74 5.56 3.09
C PHE A 7 23.08 5.91 3.74
N ASP A 8 24.20 5.60 3.08
CA ASP A 8 25.54 5.87 3.59
C ASP A 8 25.81 7.38 3.77
N ASP A 9 25.24 8.23 2.90
CA ASP A 9 25.33 9.69 3.02
C ASP A 9 24.69 10.26 4.32
N VAL A 10 23.72 9.54 4.90
CA VAL A 10 22.83 10.09 5.94
C VAL A 10 22.70 9.21 7.18
N SER A 11 23.20 7.97 7.15
CA SER A 11 23.03 6.99 8.22
C SER A 11 23.59 7.49 9.55
N ASP A 12 24.84 7.95 9.56
CA ASP A 12 25.53 8.35 10.78
C ASP A 12 24.94 9.64 11.35
N ARG A 13 24.51 10.54 10.47
CA ARG A 13 23.94 11.83 10.84
C ARG A 13 22.59 11.69 11.55
N TYR A 14 21.77 10.74 11.14
CA TYR A 14 20.42 10.54 11.66
C TYR A 14 20.24 9.25 12.48
N GLY A 15 21.34 8.51 12.72
CA GLY A 15 21.30 7.25 13.46
C GLY A 15 20.42 6.20 12.78
N LEU A 16 20.53 6.02 11.46
CA LEU A 16 19.74 5.04 10.72
C LEU A 16 20.43 3.68 10.71
N ASP A 17 19.70 2.62 11.11
CA ASP A 17 20.26 1.28 11.21
C ASP A 17 20.24 0.49 9.89
N GLN A 18 19.21 0.69 9.06
CA GLN A 18 18.98 -0.16 7.90
C GLN A 18 18.19 0.54 6.80
N ALA A 19 18.63 0.36 5.55
CA ALA A 19 17.86 0.76 4.39
C ALA A 19 16.87 -0.33 3.93
N TRP A 20 15.65 0.10 3.62
CA TRP A 20 14.61 -0.74 3.04
C TRP A 20 14.25 -0.24 1.64
N ILE A 21 14.09 -1.18 0.70
CA ILE A 21 13.46 -0.93 -0.59
C ILE A 21 12.09 -1.61 -0.55
N VAL A 22 11.03 -0.83 -0.77
CA VAL A 22 9.67 -1.34 -0.91
C VAL A 22 9.18 -1.09 -2.32
N THR A 23 8.67 -2.11 -3.01
CA THR A 23 8.13 -1.97 -4.37
C THR A 23 6.91 -2.86 -4.58
N ASN A 24 5.96 -2.40 -5.39
CA ASN A 24 4.78 -3.16 -5.81
C ASN A 24 5.04 -4.04 -7.05
N THR A 25 6.27 -4.12 -7.53
CA THR A 25 6.68 -4.96 -8.65
C THR A 25 7.67 -6.04 -8.21
N LYS A 26 8.23 -6.78 -9.17
CA LYS A 26 9.30 -7.76 -8.93
C LYS A 26 10.65 -7.06 -8.82
N VAL A 27 11.58 -7.70 -8.14
CA VAL A 27 12.98 -7.27 -8.03
C VAL A 27 13.88 -8.28 -8.74
N SER A 28 14.94 -7.81 -9.40
CA SER A 28 15.91 -8.69 -10.07
C SER A 28 16.77 -9.46 -9.06
N ILE A 29 17.28 -10.61 -9.47
CA ILE A 29 18.17 -11.45 -8.66
C ILE A 29 19.44 -10.69 -8.26
N ASP A 30 20.00 -9.88 -9.17
CA ASP A 30 21.18 -9.05 -8.89
C ASP A 30 20.89 -8.01 -7.80
N ALA A 31 19.71 -7.37 -7.84
CA ALA A 31 19.32 -6.40 -6.82
C ALA A 31 19.07 -7.05 -5.46
N LEU A 32 18.47 -8.25 -5.44
CA LEU A 32 18.31 -9.07 -4.22
C LEU A 32 19.67 -9.45 -3.63
N SER A 33 20.59 -9.95 -4.47
CA SER A 33 21.95 -10.31 -4.08
C SER A 33 22.71 -9.12 -3.52
N PHE A 34 22.66 -7.98 -4.21
CA PHE A 34 23.29 -6.73 -3.76
C PHE A 34 22.74 -6.27 -2.41
N ALA A 35 21.41 -6.26 -2.25
CA ALA A 35 20.77 -5.83 -1.01
C ALA A 35 21.18 -6.72 0.17
N LYS A 36 21.17 -8.05 -0.03
CA LYS A 36 21.61 -9.02 0.98
C LYS A 36 23.07 -8.78 1.39
N CYS A 37 23.98 -8.61 0.42
CA CYS A 37 25.38 -8.32 0.69
C CYS A 37 25.60 -6.96 1.37
N SER A 38 24.73 -5.99 1.10
CA SER A 38 24.83 -4.63 1.64
C SER A 38 24.06 -4.41 2.94
N GLY A 39 23.50 -5.48 3.53
CA GLY A 39 22.68 -5.38 4.76
C GLY A 39 21.34 -4.67 4.59
N MET A 40 20.87 -4.49 3.35
CA MET A 40 19.60 -3.85 3.03
C MET A 40 18.46 -4.86 2.99
N LYS A 41 17.25 -4.41 3.32
CA LYS A 41 16.03 -5.21 3.16
C LYS A 41 15.25 -4.83 1.92
N ILE A 42 14.57 -5.83 1.35
CA ILE A 42 13.66 -5.65 0.21
C ILE A 42 12.32 -6.26 0.59
N LEU A 43 11.26 -5.48 0.38
CA LEU A 43 9.88 -5.94 0.34
C LEU A 43 9.35 -5.66 -1.07
N SER A 44 9.15 -6.69 -1.86
CA SER A 44 8.61 -6.59 -3.22
C SER A 44 7.20 -7.19 -3.29
N TRP A 45 6.57 -7.16 -4.46
CA TRP A 45 5.24 -7.76 -4.64
C TRP A 45 5.15 -9.20 -4.14
N SER A 46 6.18 -10.00 -4.40
CA SER A 46 6.25 -11.44 -4.08
C SER A 46 7.55 -11.83 -3.37
N TYR A 47 8.21 -10.91 -2.68
CA TYR A 47 9.41 -11.19 -1.89
C TYR A 47 9.38 -10.41 -0.57
N PRO A 48 9.75 -10.99 0.57
CA PRO A 48 10.15 -12.39 0.76
C PRO A 48 9.05 -13.38 0.40
N GLU A 49 9.40 -14.63 0.13
CA GLU A 49 8.41 -15.66 -0.20
C GLU A 49 7.44 -15.82 0.98
N ASN A 50 6.13 -15.78 0.71
CA ASN A 50 5.02 -15.81 1.69
C ASN A 50 4.96 -14.61 2.67
N GLU A 51 5.83 -13.62 2.53
CA GLU A 51 5.81 -12.38 3.31
C GLU A 51 5.97 -11.15 2.40
N GLY A 52 5.65 -11.29 1.12
CA GLY A 52 5.71 -10.22 0.15
C GLY A 52 4.63 -9.17 0.40
N LEU A 53 4.74 -8.03 -0.28
CA LEU A 53 3.77 -6.96 -0.16
C LEU A 53 2.34 -7.44 -0.46
N ARG A 54 2.18 -8.32 -1.46
CA ARG A 54 0.89 -8.94 -1.78
C ARG A 54 0.35 -9.76 -0.61
N ASP A 55 1.17 -10.64 -0.05
CA ASP A 55 0.79 -11.52 1.06
C ASP A 55 0.36 -10.69 2.28
N LEU A 56 1.09 -9.61 2.57
CA LEU A 56 0.74 -8.66 3.63
C LEU A 56 -0.58 -7.94 3.35
N VAL A 57 -0.82 -7.50 2.12
CA VAL A 57 -2.08 -6.86 1.73
C VAL A 57 -3.26 -7.82 1.90
N GLU A 58 -3.12 -9.06 1.46
CA GLU A 58 -4.18 -10.08 1.53
C GLU A 58 -4.44 -10.55 2.97
N LYS A 59 -3.38 -10.78 3.75
CA LYS A 59 -3.45 -11.21 5.16
C LYS A 59 -4.12 -10.18 6.04
N TRP A 60 -3.81 -8.91 5.83
CA TRP A 60 -4.28 -7.81 6.70
C TRP A 60 -5.39 -6.96 6.07
N LYS A 61 -5.91 -7.36 4.91
CA LYS A 61 -6.95 -6.65 4.14
C LYS A 61 -6.59 -5.17 3.88
N LEU A 62 -5.33 -4.92 3.53
CA LEU A 62 -4.78 -3.56 3.33
C LEU A 62 -4.95 -3.09 1.88
N HIS A 63 -6.13 -3.32 1.30
CA HIS A 63 -6.41 -2.87 -0.06
C HIS A 63 -6.52 -1.34 -0.12
N PRO A 64 -5.85 -0.67 -1.08
CA PRO A 64 -5.86 0.77 -1.17
C PRO A 64 -7.14 1.31 -1.81
N VAL A 65 -7.57 2.52 -1.43
CA VAL A 65 -8.73 3.21 -2.05
C VAL A 65 -8.53 3.48 -3.54
N THR A 66 -7.29 3.47 -4.03
CA THR A 66 -6.98 3.60 -5.45
C THR A 66 -7.50 2.43 -6.29
N ALA A 67 -7.78 1.28 -5.67
CA ALA A 67 -8.37 0.12 -6.32
C ALA A 67 -9.89 0.24 -6.58
N LEU A 68 -10.58 1.17 -5.89
CA LEU A 68 -12.03 1.36 -6.06
C LEU A 68 -12.33 2.00 -7.42
N LEU A 69 -13.19 1.36 -8.22
CA LEU A 69 -13.62 1.82 -9.54
C LEU A 69 -14.76 2.83 -9.45
N THR A 70 -15.53 2.79 -8.37
CA THR A 70 -16.64 3.73 -8.12
C THR A 70 -16.15 5.14 -7.81
N LEU A 71 -14.87 5.30 -7.43
CA LEU A 71 -14.22 6.58 -7.18
C LEU A 71 -13.56 7.13 -8.45
N SER A 72 -13.79 8.41 -8.74
CA SER A 72 -13.02 9.16 -9.72
C SER A 72 -11.58 9.40 -9.23
N GLN A 73 -10.68 9.80 -10.14
CA GLN A 73 -9.31 10.16 -9.76
C GLN A 73 -9.25 11.34 -8.78
N SER A 74 -10.10 12.35 -8.97
CA SER A 74 -10.18 13.48 -8.03
C SER A 74 -10.65 13.04 -6.65
N GLN A 75 -11.62 12.13 -6.56
CA GLN A 75 -12.10 11.60 -5.29
C GLN A 75 -11.03 10.75 -4.59
N LYS A 76 -10.30 9.90 -5.33
CA LYS A 76 -9.15 9.16 -4.80
C LYS A 76 -8.11 10.12 -4.21
N GLN A 77 -7.80 11.20 -4.94
CA GLN A 77 -6.83 12.19 -4.49
C GLN A 77 -7.29 12.88 -3.19
N ILE A 78 -8.56 13.31 -3.10
CA ILE A 78 -9.12 13.92 -1.89
C ILE A 78 -9.00 12.97 -0.69
N LEU A 79 -9.34 11.68 -0.86
CA LEU A 79 -9.18 10.70 0.21
C LEU A 79 -7.72 10.55 0.67
N LEU A 80 -6.78 10.44 -0.28
CA LEU A 80 -5.35 10.31 0.02
C LEU A 80 -4.79 11.53 0.75
N GLU A 81 -5.16 12.74 0.32
CA GLU A 81 -4.78 14.01 0.99
C GLU A 81 -5.32 14.10 2.42
N ASN A 82 -6.49 13.49 2.66
CA ASN A 82 -7.09 13.37 3.99
C ASN A 82 -6.65 12.10 4.75
N ARG A 83 -5.54 11.47 4.34
CA ARG A 83 -4.95 10.27 4.96
C ARG A 83 -5.86 9.04 4.98
N VAL A 84 -6.89 9.00 4.13
CA VAL A 84 -7.73 7.83 3.90
C VAL A 84 -7.09 6.99 2.77
N VAL A 85 -6.28 6.02 3.17
CA VAL A 85 -5.49 5.20 2.23
C VAL A 85 -6.15 3.85 1.95
N LEU A 86 -6.82 3.24 2.93
CA LEU A 86 -7.26 1.85 2.85
C LEU A 86 -8.79 1.73 2.72
N CYS A 87 -9.25 0.77 1.92
CA CYS A 87 -10.67 0.42 1.80
C CYS A 87 -11.29 0.06 3.15
N LYS A 88 -10.52 -0.58 4.04
CA LYS A 88 -10.99 -0.91 5.40
C LYS A 88 -11.42 0.31 6.20
N ASN A 89 -10.81 1.49 5.96
CA ASN A 89 -11.24 2.72 6.63
C ASN A 89 -12.67 3.12 6.23
N ILE A 90 -13.04 2.90 4.96
CA ILE A 90 -14.40 3.14 4.47
C ILE A 90 -15.35 2.08 5.04
N CYS A 91 -14.92 0.82 5.14
CA CYS A 91 -15.69 -0.27 5.73
C CYS A 91 -15.99 -0.04 7.22
N GLU A 92 -15.01 0.50 7.97
CA GLU A 92 -15.11 0.80 9.41
C GLU A 92 -15.89 2.10 9.68
N ASN A 93 -15.71 3.12 8.84
CA ASN A 93 -16.37 4.42 8.99
C ASN A 93 -16.75 5.00 7.61
N SER A 94 -17.98 4.75 7.17
CA SER A 94 -18.48 5.27 5.89
C SER A 94 -18.63 6.80 5.87
N SER A 95 -18.65 7.46 7.03
CA SER A 95 -18.74 8.93 7.15
C SER A 95 -17.52 9.65 6.57
N ILE A 96 -16.39 8.96 6.39
CA ILE A 96 -15.22 9.56 5.72
C ILE A 96 -15.50 9.94 4.25
N LEU A 97 -16.52 9.34 3.63
CA LEU A 97 -16.95 9.71 2.27
C LEU A 97 -17.70 11.04 2.23
N ASP A 98 -18.09 11.61 3.38
CA ASP A 98 -18.72 12.94 3.43
C ASP A 98 -17.75 14.05 2.97
N LEU A 99 -16.44 13.80 3.07
CA LEU A 99 -15.38 14.65 2.52
C LEU A 99 -15.51 14.85 0.99
N LEU A 100 -16.17 13.91 0.29
CA LEU A 100 -16.30 13.93 -1.16
C LEU A 100 -17.49 14.77 -1.65
N ASN A 101 -18.38 15.19 -0.74
CA ASN A 101 -19.62 15.93 -1.07
C ASN A 101 -20.42 15.27 -2.21
N ILE A 102 -20.58 13.95 -2.14
CA ILE A 102 -21.28 13.13 -3.14
C ILE A 102 -22.70 12.78 -2.69
N PRO A 103 -23.62 12.48 -3.65
CA PRO A 103 -24.97 12.09 -3.28
C PRO A 103 -24.99 10.70 -2.63
N HIS A 104 -26.04 10.44 -1.84
CA HIS A 104 -26.16 9.24 -1.00
C HIS A 104 -26.06 7.93 -1.79
N ASN A 105 -26.70 7.86 -2.97
CA ASN A 105 -26.63 6.68 -3.84
C ASN A 105 -25.18 6.34 -4.23
N LYS A 106 -24.36 7.35 -4.54
CA LYS A 106 -22.95 7.16 -4.89
C LYS A 106 -22.15 6.70 -3.67
N LYS A 107 -22.45 7.23 -2.48
CA LYS A 107 -21.84 6.81 -1.22
C LYS A 107 -22.11 5.32 -0.95
N GLU A 108 -23.34 4.87 -1.15
CA GLU A 108 -23.71 3.46 -1.02
C GLU A 108 -22.98 2.56 -2.02
N GLU A 109 -22.87 2.97 -3.30
CA GLU A 109 -22.09 2.25 -4.31
C GLU A 109 -20.63 2.04 -3.87
N ILE A 110 -19.98 3.10 -3.39
CA ILE A 110 -18.58 3.04 -2.92
C ILE A 110 -18.44 2.14 -1.70
N VAL A 111 -19.35 2.25 -0.73
CA VAL A 111 -19.34 1.41 0.47
C VAL A 111 -19.54 -0.06 0.11
N ASN A 112 -20.42 -0.37 -0.84
CA ASN A 112 -20.66 -1.73 -1.29
C ASN A 112 -19.44 -2.30 -2.00
N GLU A 113 -18.81 -1.55 -2.91
CA GLU A 113 -17.56 -1.96 -3.55
C GLU A 113 -16.44 -2.18 -2.51
N ALA A 114 -16.27 -1.25 -1.57
CA ALA A 114 -15.27 -1.37 -0.51
C ALA A 114 -15.52 -2.62 0.35
N LYS A 115 -16.76 -2.92 0.71
CA LYS A 115 -17.13 -4.14 1.46
C LYS A 115 -16.84 -5.42 0.68
N LEU A 116 -17.05 -5.44 -0.63
CA LEU A 116 -16.69 -6.59 -1.47
C LEU A 116 -15.18 -6.86 -1.42
N ILE A 117 -14.36 -5.80 -1.43
CA ILE A 117 -12.90 -5.92 -1.30
C ILE A 117 -12.48 -6.31 0.13
N CYS A 118 -13.12 -5.72 1.16
CA CYS A 118 -12.85 -6.02 2.57
C CYS A 118 -13.17 -7.48 2.92
N ASN A 119 -14.30 -8.00 2.42
CA ASN A 119 -14.83 -9.32 2.76
C ASN A 119 -14.46 -10.42 1.75
N GLY A 120 -13.96 -10.05 0.57
CA GLY A 120 -13.72 -10.96 -0.55
C GLY A 120 -12.28 -10.89 -1.05
N GLN A 121 -11.47 -11.85 -0.61
CA GLN A 121 -10.67 -12.76 -1.46
C GLN A 121 -10.39 -14.02 -0.64
N ASN A 122 -11.39 -14.90 -0.53
CA ASN A 122 -11.15 -16.34 -0.42
C ASN A 122 -11.05 -16.83 -1.87
N HIS A 123 -9.85 -16.82 -2.44
CA HIS A 123 -9.57 -17.59 -3.63
C HIS A 123 -8.93 -18.91 -3.17
N PRO A 124 -9.40 -20.08 -3.63
CA PRO A 124 -8.78 -21.37 -3.32
C PRO A 124 -7.34 -21.45 -3.82
#